data_AF-A0AAW4WYC8-F1
#
_entry.id   AF-A0AAW4WYC8-F1
#
_cell.length_a   1.000
_cell.length_b   1.000
_cell.length_c   1.000
_cell.angle_alpha   90.00
_cell.angle_beta   90.00
_cell.angle_gamma   90.00
#
_symmetry.space_group_name_H-M   'P 1'
#
loop_
_entity.id
_entity.type
_entity.pdbx_description
1 polymer ?
#
loop_
_entity_poly.entity_id
_entity_poly.type
_entity_poly.pdbx_seq_one_letter_code
_entity_poly.pdbx_strand_id
1 'polypeptide(L)' 'MLPMGAKLMTLECGIRFLTDYLMGDTYFKTAYSEHNLVRERTQIALVADMEEKWGEMENIVARASFSH' A
#
# COMPACT_ATOMS: atom_id res chain seq x y z
N MET A 1 10.59 -8.51 -9.92
CA MET A 1 9.81 -7.25 -10.06
C MET A 1 8.45 -7.28 -9.34
N LEU A 2 7.83 -8.43 -9.07
CA LEU A 2 6.51 -8.50 -8.43
C LEU A 2 6.41 -7.82 -7.04
N PRO A 3 7.37 -7.99 -6.10
CA PRO A 3 7.29 -7.34 -4.79
C PRO A 3 7.34 -5.80 -4.87
N MET A 4 8.16 -5.27 -5.79
CA MET A 4 8.27 -3.83 -6.03
C MET A 4 6.98 -3.23 -6.56
N GLY A 5 6.31 -3.91 -7.49
CA GLY A 5 5.01 -3.48 -8.00
C GLY A 5 3.96 -3.39 -6.88
N ALA A 6 3.86 -4.42 -6.03
CA ALA A 6 2.93 -4.43 -4.91
C ALA A 6 3.20 -3.28 -3.92
N LYS A 7 4.46 -3.07 -3.55
CA LYS A 7 4.86 -1.97 -2.66
C LYS A 7 4.51 -0.60 -3.26
N LEU A 8 4.85 -0.37 -4.53
CA LEU A 8 4.61 0.91 -5.20
C LEU A 8 3.11 1.25 -5.29
N MET A 9 2.27 0.28 -5.68
CA MET A 9 0.82 0.48 -5.75
C MET A 9 0.20 0.75 -4.38
N THR A 10 0.69 0.07 -3.35
CA THR A 10 0.25 0.28 -1.97
C THR A 10 0.60 1.69 -1.49
N LEU A 11 1.84 2.14 -1.77
CA LEU A 11 2.32 3.47 -1.42
C LEU A 11 1.59 4.58 -2.20
N GLU A 12 1.43 4.43 -3.52
CA GLU A 12 0.68 5.38 -4.36
C GLU A 12 -0.74 5.56 -3.82
N CYS A 13 -1.43 4.45 -3.52
CA CYS A 13 -2.78 4.48 -2.98
C CYS A 13 -2.85 5.18 -1.61
N GLY A 14 -1.89 4.91 -0.72
CA GLY A 14 -1.77 5.60 0.56
C GLY A 14 -1.61 7.11 0.41
N ILE A 15 -0.71 7.55 -0.47
CA ILE A 15 -0.49 8.98 -0.76
C ILE A 15 -1.76 9.62 -1.33
N ARG A 16 -2.52 8.91 -2.18
CA ARG A 16 -3.78 9.41 -2.72
C ARG A 16 -4.85 9.59 -1.64
N PHE A 17 -4.94 8.67 -0.68
CA PHE A 17 -5.83 8.86 0.49
C PHE A 17 -5.39 10.03 1.36
N LEU A 18 -4.08 10.19 1.60
CA LEU A 18 -3.55 11.34 2.33
C LEU A 18 -3.91 12.66 1.65
N THR A 19 -3.68 12.72 0.34
CA THR A 19 -3.93 13.90 -0.47
C THR A 19 -5.41 14.24 -0.45
N ASP A 20 -6.29 13.25 -0.59
CA ASP A 20 -7.73 13.49 -0.55
C ASP A 20 -8.20 13.98 0.83
N TYR A 21 -7.66 13.42 1.91
CA TYR A 21 -7.93 13.91 3.27
C TYR A 21 -7.53 15.38 3.44
N LEU A 22 -6.33 15.77 2.97
CA LEU A 22 -5.85 17.15 3.04
C LEU A 22 -6.67 18.12 2.16
N MET A 23 -7.27 17.60 1.10
CA MET A 23 -8.15 18.35 0.19
C MET A 23 -9.61 18.40 0.65
N GLY A 24 -9.94 17.81 1.80
CA GLY A 24 -11.30 17.81 2.35
C GLY A 24 -12.21 16.71 1.79
N ASP A 25 -11.66 15.53 1.47
CA ASP A 25 -12.38 14.32 1.06
C ASP A 25 -13.27 14.53 -0.17
N THR A 26 -12.68 14.99 -1.27
CA THR A 26 -13.41 15.39 -2.50
C THR A 26 -13.42 14.30 -3.58
N TYR A 27 -12.51 13.33 -3.50
CA TYR A 27 -12.32 12.30 -4.51
C TYR A 27 -12.91 10.95 -4.07
N PHE A 28 -12.56 10.46 -2.88
CA PHE A 28 -13.04 9.20 -2.35
C PHE A 28 -14.27 9.40 -1.46
N LYS A 29 -15.26 8.52 -1.60
CA LYS A 29 -16.39 8.51 -0.68
C LYS A 29 -15.92 8.16 0.74
N THR A 30 -16.23 9.04 1.69
CA THR A 30 -15.98 8.87 3.11
C THR A 30 -17.28 8.61 3.88
N ALA A 31 -17.13 8.16 5.12
CA ALA A 31 -18.25 7.82 6.03
C ALA A 31 -18.19 8.65 7.33
N TYR A 32 -17.00 9.18 7.65
CA TYR A 32 -16.67 10.05 8.77
C TYR A 32 -15.45 10.89 8.36
N SER A 33 -15.17 12.00 9.05
CA SER A 33 -14.19 13.03 8.66
C SER A 33 -12.75 12.52 8.54
N GLU A 34 -12.36 11.50 9.30
CA GLU A 34 -10.98 10.97 9.29
C GLU A 34 -10.86 9.70 8.43
N HIS A 35 -11.88 9.33 7.64
CA HIS A 35 -11.92 8.03 6.98
C HIS A 35 -10.75 7.83 6.01
N ASN A 36 -10.42 8.84 5.20
CA ASN A 36 -9.26 8.76 4.31
C ASN A 36 -7.92 8.75 5.08
N LEU A 37 -7.82 9.44 6.23
CA LEU A 37 -6.65 9.35 7.10
C LEU A 37 -6.48 7.94 7.69
N VAL A 38 -7.57 7.27 8.08
CA VAL A 38 -7.50 5.87 8.55
C VAL A 38 -7.06 4.92 7.44
N ARG A 39 -7.56 5.12 6.21
CA ARG A 39 -7.14 4.33 5.03
C ARG A 39 -5.65 4.53 4.74
N GLU A 40 -5.19 5.77 4.73
CA GLU A 40 -3.79 6.14 4.54
C GLU A 40 -2.87 5.43 5.53
N ARG A 41 -3.19 5.47 6.83
CA ARG A 41 -2.39 4.80 7.88
C ARG A 41 -2.29 3.31 7.66
N THR A 42 -3.37 2.68 7.21
CA THR A 42 -3.40 1.25 6.89
C THR A 42 -2.46 0.93 5.71
N GLN A 43 -2.48 1.76 4.65
CA GLN A 43 -1.59 1.59 3.50
C GLN A 43 -0.11 1.77 3.89
N ILE A 44 0.21 2.75 4.74
CA ILE A 44 1.59 2.97 5.22
C ILE A 44 2.05 1.81 6.09
N ALA A 45 1.21 1.33 7.03
CA ALA A 45 1.53 0.17 7.85
C ALA A 45 1.80 -1.07 6.99
N LEU A 46 1.02 -1.26 5.93
CA LEU A 46 1.24 -2.36 4.99
C LEU A 46 2.55 -2.21 4.19
N VAL A 47 2.92 -0.99 3.78
CA VAL A 47 4.23 -0.75 3.15
C VAL A 47 5.37 -1.08 4.10
N ALA A 48 5.29 -0.65 5.36
CA ALA A 48 6.30 -0.97 6.38
C ALA A 48 6.40 -2.49 6.60
N ASP A 49 5.27 -3.19 6.68
CA ASP A 49 5.23 -4.64 6.81
C ASP A 49 5.88 -5.37 5.61
N MET A 50 5.64 -4.87 4.40
CA MET A 50 6.30 -5.37 3.17
C MET A 50 7.81 -5.11 3.18
N GLU A 51 8.27 -3.97 3.72
CA GLU A 51 9.69 -3.66 3.86
C GLU A 51 10.38 -4.59 4.86
N GLU A 52 9.74 -4.88 6.00
CA GLU A 52 10.23 -5.84 6.98
C GLU A 52 10.32 -7.26 6.40
N LYS A 53 9.35 -7.64 5.56
CA LYS A 53 9.27 -8.97 4.92
C LYS A 53 9.87 -9.03 3.53
N TRP A 54 10.65 -8.03 3.13
CA TRP A 54 11.10 -7.87 1.75
C TRP A 54 11.80 -9.13 1.19
N GLY A 55 12.75 -9.67 1.96
CA GLY A 55 13.48 -10.88 1.55
C GLY A 55 12.58 -12.12 1.44
N GLU A 56 11.54 -12.23 2.28
CA GLU A 56 10.57 -13.33 2.17
C GLU A 56 9.75 -13.22 0.88
N MET A 57 9.28 -12.01 0.55
CA MET A 57 8.54 -11.76 -0.69
C MET A 57 9.37 -12.08 -1.94
N GLU A 58 10.65 -11.69 -1.94
CA GLU A 58 11.58 -12.04 -3.03
C GLU A 58 11.78 -13.55 -3.15
N ASN A 59 11.97 -14.25 -2.02
CA ASN A 59 12.12 -15.70 -1.99
C ASN A 59 10.87 -16.44 -2.49
N ILE A 60 9.68 -15.98 -2.11
CA ILE A 60 8.41 -16.54 -2.61
C ILE A 60 8.31 -16.41 -4.13
N VAL A 61 8.59 -15.22 -4.66
CA VAL A 61 8.53 -14.95 -6.11
C VAL A 61 9.57 -15.76 -6.87
N ALA A 62 10.80 -15.89 -6.33
CA ALA A 62 11.83 -16.73 -6.90
C ALA A 62 11.36 -18.20 -6.99
N ARG A 63 10.90 -18.79 -5.88
CA ARG A 63 10.39 -20.18 -5.85
C ARG A 63 9.26 -20.42 -6.85
N ALA A 64 8.31 -19.48 -6.95
CA ALA A 64 7.21 -19.57 -7.90
C ALA A 64 7.69 -19.50 -9.35
N SER A 65 8.75 -18.72 -9.62
CA SER A 65 9.31 -18.55 -10.97
C SER A 65 10.17 -19.74 -11.43
N PHE A 66 10.75 -20.50 -10.50
CA PHE A 66 11.56 -21.71 -10.80
C PHE A 66 10.77 -23.03 -10.78
N SER A 67 9.46 -22.98 -10.48
CA SER A 67 8.60 -24.18 -10.48
C SER A 67 8.00 -24.51 -11.85
N HIS A 68 8.56 -23.95 -12.95
CA HIS A 68 8.15 -24.17 -14.35
C HIS A 68 9.36 -24.52 -15.20
#